data_AF-A0A3M2L0I9-F1
#
_entry.id   AF-A0A3M2L0I9-F1
#
_cell.length_a   1.000
_cell.length_b   1.000
_cell.length_c   1.000
_cell.angle_alpha   90.00
_cell.angle_beta   90.00
_cell.angle_gamma   90.00
#
_symmetry.space_group_name_H-M   'P 1'
#
loop_
_entity.id
_entity.type
_entity.pdbx_description
1 polymer ?
#
loop_
_entity_poly.entity_id
_entity_poly.type
_entity_poly.pdbx_seq_one_letter_code
_entity_poly.pdbx_strand_id
1 'polypeptide(L)'
;MTVDTLESANLRDRMVDRLIADQEGKGLTLPPSVEAALRTVPRELYAPDTPIAEAYENTAIVTKRRGEESLSSVSAPFLIAEMLSQAVDALDGLKGRHVLEIGSGVRHEVAHSKWHGKEAVMS
;
A
#
# COMPACT_ATOMS: atom_id res chain seq x y z
N MET A 1 -15.87 -11.65 11.95
CA MET A 1 -16.04 -10.59 10.94
C MET A 1 -15.85 -9.18 11.51
N THR A 2 -16.59 -8.70 12.52
CA THR A 2 -16.34 -7.35 13.08
C THR A 2 -15.03 -7.25 13.87
N VAL A 3 -14.67 -8.30 14.61
CA VAL A 3 -13.41 -8.36 15.39
C VAL A 3 -12.18 -8.35 14.46
N ASP A 4 -12.21 -9.13 13.38
CA ASP A 4 -11.11 -9.21 12.41
C ASP A 4 -10.88 -7.86 11.69
N THR A 5 -11.95 -7.12 11.39
CA THR A 5 -11.85 -5.77 10.78
C THR A 5 -11.30 -4.74 11.77
N LEU A 6 -11.68 -4.81 13.05
CA LEU A 6 -11.14 -3.94 14.09
C LEU A 6 -9.66 -4.24 14.36
N GLU A 7 -9.27 -5.51 14.37
CA GLU A 7 -7.87 -5.92 14.50
C GLU A 7 -7.03 -5.42 13.31
N SER A 8 -7.52 -5.61 12.08
CA SER A 8 -6.91 -5.05 10.87
C SER A 8 -6.69 -3.54 10.96
N ALA A 9 -7.72 -2.79 11.35
CA ALA A 9 -7.63 -1.34 11.48
C ALA A 9 -6.56 -0.92 12.51
N ASN A 10 -6.53 -1.59 13.67
CA ASN A 10 -5.53 -1.32 14.70
C ASN A 10 -4.10 -1.63 14.22
N LEU A 11 -3.89 -2.73 13.50
CA LEU A 11 -2.57 -3.08 12.95
C LEU A 11 -2.13 -2.06 11.89
N ARG A 12 -3.05 -1.64 11.03
CA ARG A 12 -2.82 -0.59 10.03
C ARG A 12 -2.44 0.74 10.67
N ASP A 13 -3.19 1.18 11.67
CA ASP A 13 -2.90 2.43 12.36
C ASP A 13 -1.53 2.39 13.06
N ARG A 14 -1.23 1.29 13.76
CA ARG A 14 0.08 1.11 14.39
C ARG A 14 1.24 1.08 13.40
N MET A 15 1.05 0.47 12.23
CA MET A 15 2.04 0.48 11.16
C MET A 15 2.28 1.92 10.68
N VAL A 16 1.22 2.70 10.46
CA VAL A 16 1.33 4.09 10.03
C VAL A 16 2.00 4.96 11.09
N ASP A 17 1.67 4.79 12.37
CA ASP A 17 2.30 5.52 13.47
C ASP A 17 3.82 5.29 13.52
N ARG A 18 4.26 4.04 13.30
CA ARG A 18 5.70 3.71 13.20
C ARG A 18 6.35 4.40 12.01
N LEU A 19 5.70 4.41 10.84
CA LEU A 19 6.23 5.07 9.65
C LEU A 19 6.38 6.59 9.83
N ILE A 20 5.42 7.23 10.52
CA ILE A 20 5.50 8.66 10.86
C ILE A 20 6.70 8.90 11.76
N ALA A 21 6.83 8.15 12.85
CA ALA A 21 7.96 8.28 13.77
C ALA A 21 9.32 8.05 13.07
N ASP A 22 9.40 7.07 12.17
CA ASP A 22 10.60 6.79 11.37
C ASP A 22 10.95 7.95 10.42
N GLN A 23 9.95 8.59 9.81
CA GLN A 23 10.17 9.76 8.95
C GLN A 23 10.57 11.00 9.76
N GLU A 24 9.93 11.25 10.89
CA GLU A 24 10.29 12.33 11.80
C GLU A 24 11.73 12.18 12.30
N GLY A 25 12.15 10.94 12.63
CA GLY A 25 13.54 10.63 12.98
C GLY A 25 14.55 10.92 11.86
N LYS A 26 14.11 10.95 10.60
CA LYS A 26 14.90 11.36 9.43
C LYS A 26 14.78 12.86 9.10
N GLY A 27 14.01 13.63 9.89
CA GLY A 27 13.70 15.04 9.60
C GLY A 27 12.74 15.23 8.43
N LEU A 28 11.98 14.19 8.06
CA LEU A 28 10.97 14.22 7.02
C LEU A 28 9.57 14.30 7.64
N THR A 29 8.61 14.82 6.89
CA THR A 29 7.19 14.85 7.29
C THR A 29 6.36 14.08 6.28
N LEU A 30 5.54 13.15 6.78
CA LEU A 30 4.60 12.41 5.94
C LEU A 30 3.46 13.36 5.52
N PRO A 31 3.18 13.55 4.23
CA PRO A 31 2.08 14.41 3.80
C PRO A 31 0.73 13.86 4.28
N PRO A 32 -0.20 14.72 4.74
CA PRO A 32 -1.49 14.26 5.29
C PRO A 32 -2.32 13.40 4.33
N SER A 33 -2.23 13.66 3.03
CA SER A 33 -2.92 12.86 2.01
C SER A 33 -2.36 11.43 1.91
N VAL A 34 -1.05 11.26 2.10
CA VAL A 34 -0.38 9.96 2.08
C VAL A 34 -0.72 9.20 3.36
N GLU A 35 -0.68 9.85 4.52
CA GLU A 35 -1.11 9.25 5.78
C GLU A 35 -2.54 8.73 5.69
N ALA A 36 -3.48 9.57 5.23
CA ALA A 36 -4.88 9.19 5.09
C ALA A 36 -5.06 7.98 4.15
N ALA A 37 -4.31 7.91 3.05
CA ALA A 37 -4.34 6.77 2.15
C ALA A 37 -3.84 5.49 2.84
N LEU A 38 -2.71 5.55 3.54
CA LEU A 38 -2.13 4.41 4.26
C LEU A 38 -3.04 3.92 5.39
N ARG A 39 -3.79 4.80 6.06
CA ARG A 39 -4.77 4.43 7.10
C ARG A 39 -6.08 3.87 6.55
N THR A 40 -6.36 4.05 5.25
CA THR A 40 -7.63 3.64 4.64
C THR A 40 -7.52 2.30 3.90
N VAL A 41 -6.39 2.04 3.23
CA VAL A 41 -6.25 0.87 2.35
C VAL A 41 -6.00 -0.40 3.17
N PRO A 42 -6.85 -1.45 3.09
CA PRO A 42 -6.65 -2.72 3.78
C PRO A 42 -5.56 -3.55 3.07
N ARG A 43 -4.31 -3.39 3.53
CA ARG A 43 -3.12 -4.01 2.92
C ARG A 43 -3.17 -5.53 2.85
N GLU A 44 -3.82 -6.18 3.82
CA GLU A 44 -3.99 -7.63 3.90
C GLU A 44 -4.73 -8.23 2.68
N LEU A 45 -5.60 -7.45 2.02
CA LEU A 45 -6.30 -7.91 0.81
C LEU A 45 -5.34 -8.10 -0.39
N TYR A 46 -4.14 -7.55 -0.30
CA TYR A 46 -3.10 -7.67 -1.32
C TYR A 46 -2.08 -8.78 -0.99
N ALA A 47 -2.19 -9.39 0.19
CA ALA A 47 -1.34 -10.49 0.67
C ALA A 47 -2.20 -11.58 1.38
N PRO A 48 -3.15 -12.23 0.67
CA PRO A 48 -4.14 -13.11 1.29
C PRO A 48 -3.55 -14.36 1.97
N ASP A 49 -2.36 -14.79 1.53
CA ASP A 49 -1.67 -15.97 2.07
C ASP A 49 -0.68 -15.61 3.21
N THR A 50 -0.66 -14.34 3.64
CA THR A 50 0.22 -13.84 4.70
C THR A 50 -0.58 -13.62 5.99
N PRO A 51 -0.09 -14.04 7.17
CA PRO A 51 -0.73 -13.71 8.43
C PRO A 51 -0.95 -12.19 8.57
N ILE A 52 -2.12 -11.78 9.04
CA ILE A 52 -2.51 -10.36 9.05
C ILE A 52 -1.50 -9.47 9.78
N ALA A 53 -0.92 -9.95 10.88
CA ALA A 53 0.12 -9.23 11.62
C ALA A 53 1.37 -8.98 10.74
N GLU A 54 1.82 -9.98 10.00
CA GLU A 54 2.95 -9.88 9.07
C GLU A 54 2.63 -8.99 7.86
N ALA A 55 1.36 -8.98 7.41
CA ALA A 55 0.92 -8.10 6.33
C ALA A 55 1.14 -6.62 6.65
N TYR A 56 1.11 -6.25 7.94
CA TYR A 56 1.30 -4.90 8.46
C TYR A 56 2.70 -4.64 9.02
N GLU A 57 3.66 -5.55 8.84
CA GLU A 57 5.06 -5.27 9.12
C GLU A 57 5.68 -4.38 8.04
N ASN A 58 6.73 -3.64 8.41
CA ASN A 58 7.41 -2.72 7.49
C ASN A 58 8.38 -3.44 6.55
N THR A 59 7.92 -4.49 5.88
CA THR A 59 8.71 -5.35 4.99
C THR A 59 7.96 -5.63 3.70
N ALA A 60 8.71 -6.03 2.66
CA ALA A 60 8.12 -6.48 1.41
C ALA A 60 7.65 -7.94 1.54
N ILE A 61 6.53 -8.25 0.91
CA ILE A 61 5.92 -9.59 0.93
C ILE A 61 5.99 -10.16 -0.46
N VAL A 62 6.68 -11.27 -0.65
CA VAL A 62 6.70 -11.97 -1.95
C VAL A 62 5.42 -12.79 -2.08
N THR A 63 4.58 -12.43 -3.04
CA THR A 63 3.27 -13.07 -3.25
C THR A 63 3.30 -14.17 -4.31
N LYS A 64 4.33 -14.21 -5.16
CA LYS A 64 4.48 -15.26 -6.17
C LYS A 64 5.94 -15.58 -6.44
N ARG A 65 6.26 -16.87 -6.56
CA ARG A 65 7.59 -17.38 -6.92
C ARG A 65 7.54 -18.36 -8.08
N ARG A 66 8.67 -18.51 -8.76
CA ARG A 66 8.95 -19.60 -9.70
C ARG A 66 10.35 -20.15 -9.39
N GLY A 67 10.40 -21.28 -8.69
CA GLY A 67 11.66 -21.74 -8.11
C GLY A 67 12.19 -20.71 -7.11
N GLU A 68 13.44 -20.29 -7.28
CA GLU A 68 14.06 -19.25 -6.45
C GLU A 68 13.70 -17.82 -6.89
N GLU A 69 13.14 -17.66 -8.09
CA GLU A 69 12.81 -16.35 -8.66
C GLU A 69 11.53 -15.78 -8.03
N SER A 70 11.58 -14.50 -7.65
CA SER A 70 10.41 -13.75 -7.16
C SER A 70 9.70 -13.11 -8.34
N LEU A 71 8.43 -13.46 -8.55
CA LEU A 71 7.65 -12.99 -9.71
C LEU A 71 6.71 -11.83 -9.37
N SER A 72 6.28 -11.71 -8.11
CA SER A 72 5.38 -10.66 -7.65
C SER A 72 5.58 -10.44 -6.15
N SER A 73 5.41 -9.20 -5.73
CA SER A 73 5.50 -8.81 -4.32
C SER A 73 4.59 -7.62 -4.02
N VAL A 74 4.18 -7.51 -2.76
CA VAL A 74 3.67 -6.27 -2.18
C VAL A 74 4.86 -5.52 -1.59
N SER A 75 5.14 -4.33 -2.11
CA SER A 75 6.23 -3.48 -1.62
C SER A 75 6.09 -3.15 -0.15
N ALA A 76 7.23 -2.90 0.52
CA ALA A 76 7.25 -2.48 1.91
C ALA A 76 6.47 -1.16 2.11
N PRO A 77 5.75 -0.99 3.23
CA PRO A 77 4.99 0.22 3.53
C PRO A 77 5.82 1.51 3.45
N PHE A 78 7.05 1.52 3.99
CA PHE A 78 7.92 2.71 3.93
C PHE A 78 8.21 3.16 2.49
N LEU A 79 8.43 2.20 1.58
CA LEU A 79 8.76 2.50 0.19
C LEU A 79 7.57 3.16 -0.51
N ILE A 80 6.36 2.64 -0.27
CA ILE A 80 5.12 3.25 -0.81
C ILE A 80 4.92 4.65 -0.24
N ALA A 81 5.14 4.83 1.07
CA ALA A 81 5.05 6.15 1.70
C ALA A 81 6.02 7.15 1.07
N GLU A 82 7.29 6.78 0.91
CA GLU A 82 8.32 7.64 0.31
C GLU A 82 8.01 7.98 -1.16
N MET A 83 7.59 7.00 -1.97
CA MET A 83 7.21 7.21 -3.37
C MET A 83 6.03 8.17 -3.50
N LEU A 84 4.98 8.00 -2.68
CA LEU A 84 3.82 8.87 -2.71
C LEU A 84 4.15 10.27 -2.18
N SER A 85 4.97 10.39 -1.14
CA SER A 85 5.43 11.69 -0.63
C SER A 85 6.21 12.46 -1.69
N GLN A 86 7.12 11.80 -2.41
CA GLN A 86 7.86 12.42 -3.52
C GLN A 86 6.93 12.86 -4.65
N ALA A 87 5.91 12.07 -4.98
CA ALA A 87 4.93 12.44 -5.99
C ALA A 87 4.05 13.62 -5.56
N VAL A 88 3.65 13.67 -4.28
CA VAL A 88 2.92 14.80 -3.70
C VAL A 88 3.76 16.08 -3.75
N ASP A 89 5.04 16.00 -3.39
CA ASP A 89 5.95 17.14 -3.41
C ASP A 89 6.21 17.63 -4.84
N ALA A 90 6.61 16.74 -5.74
CA ALA A 90 6.94 17.08 -7.12
C ALA A 90 5.78 17.66 -7.93
N LEU A 91 4.54 17.31 -7.55
CA LEU A 91 3.34 17.73 -8.27
C LEU A 91 2.52 18.76 -7.50
N ASP A 92 2.89 19.16 -6.28
CA ASP A 92 2.04 19.98 -5.41
C ASP A 92 0.65 19.32 -5.19
N GLY A 93 0.65 18.15 -4.55
CA GLY A 93 -0.53 17.33 -4.27
C GLY A 93 -0.72 16.11 -5.18
N LEU A 94 -1.84 15.39 -5.04
CA LEU A 94 -2.24 14.32 -5.97
C LEU A 94 -3.74 14.35 -6.36
N LYS A 95 -4.50 15.30 -5.82
CA LYS A 95 -5.95 15.38 -6.05
C LYS A 95 -6.25 15.69 -7.53
N GLY A 96 -7.16 14.93 -8.13
CA GLY A 96 -7.57 15.10 -9.54
C GLY A 96 -6.52 14.65 -10.56
N ARG A 97 -5.43 13.99 -10.13
CA ARG A 97 -4.38 13.48 -11.03
C ARG A 97 -4.68 12.05 -11.46
N HIS A 98 -4.28 11.73 -12.69
CA HIS A 98 -4.27 10.37 -13.20
C HIS A 98 -2.90 9.74 -13.02
N VAL A 99 -2.87 8.50 -12.55
CA VAL A 99 -1.64 7.76 -12.25
C VAL A 99 -1.60 6.48 -13.08
N LEU A 100 -0.46 6.22 -13.72
CA LEU A 100 -0.17 4.95 -14.36
C LEU A 100 0.85 4.20 -13.51
N GLU A 101 0.42 3.08 -12.93
CA GLU A 101 1.31 2.16 -12.24
C GLU A 101 1.84 1.12 -13.24
N ILE A 102 3.16 0.95 -13.29
CA ILE A 102 3.82 -0.12 -14.06
C ILE A 102 4.34 -1.16 -13.08
N GLY A 103 3.76 -2.38 -13.12
CA GLY A 103 4.17 -3.49 -12.25
C GLY A 103 3.22 -3.80 -11.10
N SER A 104 1.90 -3.84 -11.35
CA SER A 104 0.83 -3.99 -10.34
C SER A 104 0.80 -5.32 -9.56
N GLY A 105 1.70 -6.25 -9.83
CA GLY A 105 1.61 -7.65 -9.42
C GLY A 105 0.49 -8.40 -10.15
N VAL A 106 0.77 -9.62 -10.62
CA VAL A 106 -0.23 -10.46 -11.30
C VAL A 106 -1.26 -10.99 -10.28
N ARG A 107 -2.50 -10.50 -10.34
CA ARG A 107 -3.64 -11.06 -9.58
C ARG A 107 -4.20 -12.28 -10.31
N HIS A 108 -4.28 -13.44 -9.65
CA HIS A 108 -5.24 -14.47 -10.03
C HIS A 108 -6.52 -14.27 -9.19
N GLU A 109 -7.54 -13.71 -9.84
CA GLU A 109 -8.99 -13.96 -9.68
C GLU A 109 -9.49 -14.30 -8.25
N VAL A 110 -10.03 -13.36 -7.48
CA VAL A 110 -11.45 -12.96 -7.55
C VAL A 110 -11.62 -11.43 -7.61
N ALA A 111 -11.83 -10.93 -8.82
CA ALA A 111 -12.67 -9.76 -9.09
C ALA A 111 -13.06 -9.85 -10.57
N HIS A 112 -14.14 -10.57 -10.86
CA HIS A 112 -14.80 -10.52 -12.16
C HIS A 112 -15.32 -9.10 -12.40
N SER A 113 -14.50 -8.23 -12.98
CA SER A 113 -14.95 -7.21 -13.92
C SER A 113 -13.77 -6.76 -14.78
N LYS A 114 -13.71 -7.34 -15.98
CA LYS A 114 -13.05 -6.86 -17.20
C LYS A 114 -11.99 -5.75 -16.98
N TRP A 115 -10.74 -6.17 -16.88
CA TRP A 115 -9.58 -5.32 -17.17
C TRP A 115 -9.52 -5.05 -18.68
N HIS A 116 -10.01 -3.89 -19.09
CA HIS A 116 -9.57 -3.16 -20.28
C HIS A 116 -9.26 -1.76 -19.78
N GLY A 117 -8.09 -1.22 -20.11
CA GLY A 117 -7.62 0.07 -19.60
C GLY A 117 -8.71 1.13 -19.63
N LYS A 118 -9.10 1.61 -18.45
CA LYS A 118 -9.89 2.82 -18.29
C LYS A 118 -9.43 3.56 -17.05
N GLU A 119 -9.24 4.85 -17.26
CA GLU A 119 -8.85 5.90 -16.34
C GLU A 119 -9.60 5.77 -15.01
N ALA A 120 -8.86 5.65 -13.91
CA ALA A 120 -9.43 5.83 -12.58
C ALA A 120 -9.56 7.33 -12.35
N VAL A 121 -10.78 7.83 -12.45
CA VAL A 121 -11.18 9.15 -11.95
C VAL A 121 -11.37 9.01 -10.44
N MET A 122 -10.51 9.64 -9.66
CA MET A 122 -10.76 9.89 -8.24
C MET A 122 -11.50 11.23 -8.14
N SER A 123 -12.82 11.17 -7.94
CA SER A 123 -13.67 12.34 -7.64
C SER A 123 -13.48 12.83 -6.20
#